data_AF-A0A1B9MQK5-F1
#
_entry.id   AF-A0A1B9MQK5-F1
#
_cell.length_a   1.000
_cell.length_b   1.000
_cell.length_c   1.000
_cell.angle_alpha   90.00
_cell.angle_beta   90.00
_cell.angle_gamma   90.00
#
_symmetry.space_group_name_H-M   'P 1'
#
loop_
_entity.id
_entity.type
_entity.pdbx_description
1 polymer ?
#
loop_
_entity_poly.entity_id
_entity_poly.type
_entity_poly.pdbx_seq_one_letter_code
_entity_poly.pdbx_strand_id
1 'polypeptide(L)'
;MQIDYKFSDEAIQASIKRLQGLGADMTPITRGIAAVLASEADDAFQKEADPTTGRQWQQLTPNYAAKLTVKGLTGKMLNRTMGGLAMSLTTDFDAVSAVIGSNKVYAAIHQLGGTSDMPAAPAAIPARPYMGLSQYGIRDIIDIINVTLSNAISSQR
;
A
#
# COMPACT_ATOMS: atom_id res chain seq x y z
N MET A 1 9.31 14.34 4.47
CA MET A 1 8.22 13.71 5.23
C MET A 1 7.98 12.36 4.60
N GLN A 2 8.25 11.29 5.34
CA GLN A 2 8.01 9.90 4.93
C GLN A 2 6.76 9.42 5.66
N ILE A 3 5.92 8.66 4.97
CA ILE A 3 4.75 8.02 5.57
C ILE A 3 4.88 6.51 5.40
N ASP A 4 4.74 5.80 6.51
CA ASP A 4 4.70 4.33 6.56
C ASP A 4 3.27 3.91 6.93
N TYR A 5 2.65 3.04 6.14
CA TYR A 5 1.30 2.55 6.41
C TYR A 5 1.33 1.17 7.09
N LYS A 6 0.53 0.98 8.15
CA LYS A 6 0.44 -0.26 8.92
C LYS A 6 -0.91 -0.92 8.75
N PHE A 7 -0.90 -2.22 8.46
CA PHE A 7 -2.09 -3.06 8.35
C PHE A 7 -2.32 -3.83 9.67
N SER A 8 -3.59 -4.00 10.06
CA SER A 8 -3.99 -4.83 11.20
C SER A 8 -5.17 -5.69 10.78
N ASP A 9 -4.96 -6.99 10.73
CA ASP A 9 -5.98 -8.02 10.47
C ASP A 9 -5.80 -9.13 11.51
N GLU A 10 -6.87 -9.50 12.21
CA GLU A 10 -6.81 -10.42 13.35
C GLU A 10 -6.34 -11.83 12.95
N ALA A 11 -6.69 -12.29 11.74
CA ALA A 11 -6.31 -13.62 11.25
C ALA A 11 -4.81 -13.65 10.91
N ILE A 12 -4.29 -12.57 10.32
CA ILE A 12 -2.85 -12.41 10.06
C ILE A 12 -2.08 -12.37 11.39
N GLN A 13 -2.56 -11.60 12.37
CA GLN A 13 -1.91 -11.48 13.70
C GLN A 13 -1.87 -12.81 14.46
N ALA A 14 -2.95 -13.59 14.43
CA ALA A 14 -3.01 -14.90 15.09
C ALA A 14 -2.00 -15.89 14.48
N SER A 15 -1.88 -15.89 13.15
CA SER A 15 -0.97 -16.78 12.42
C SER A 15 0.50 -16.43 12.69
N ILE A 16 0.84 -15.13 12.70
CA ILE A 16 2.18 -14.64 13.05
C ILE A 16 2.56 -15.04 14.49
N LYS A 17 1.65 -14.89 15.47
CA LYS A 17 1.93 -15.29 16.87
C LYS A 17 2.24 -16.77 17.00
N ARG A 18 1.50 -17.63 16.29
CA ARG A 18 1.75 -19.08 16.31
C ARG A 18 3.12 -19.43 15.73
N LEU A 19 3.52 -18.75 14.67
CA LEU A 19 4.82 -18.92 14.03
C LEU A 19 5.99 -18.45 14.92
N GLN A 20 5.85 -17.28 15.56
CA GLN A 20 6.85 -16.77 16.51
C GLN A 20 7.11 -17.75 17.65
N GLY A 21 6.07 -18.42 18.15
CA GLY A 21 6.20 -19.45 19.20
C GLY A 21 6.97 -20.71 18.76
N LEU A 22 7.13 -20.95 17.45
CA LEU A 22 7.86 -22.09 16.90
C LEU A 22 9.34 -21.77 16.58
N GLY A 23 9.78 -20.52 16.77
CA GLY A 23 11.15 -20.10 16.45
C GLY A 23 11.48 -20.13 14.95
N ALA A 24 10.46 -20.10 14.09
CA ALA A 24 10.64 -20.12 12.64
C ALA A 24 11.22 -18.80 12.12
N ASP A 25 12.08 -18.86 11.10
CA ASP A 25 12.49 -17.67 10.36
C ASP A 25 11.27 -17.10 9.62
N MET A 26 10.84 -15.91 10.06
CA MET A 26 9.69 -15.19 9.54
C MET A 26 10.02 -14.33 8.32
N THR A 27 11.31 -14.16 8.00
CA THR A 27 11.79 -13.33 6.89
C THR A 27 11.17 -13.71 5.54
N PRO A 28 10.98 -15.00 5.19
CA PRO A 28 10.28 -15.37 3.96
C PRO A 28 8.82 -14.89 3.91
N ILE A 29 8.14 -14.88 5.06
CA ILE A 29 6.73 -14.47 5.18
C ILE A 29 6.63 -12.95 5.03
N THR A 30 7.41 -12.20 5.82
CA THR A 30 7.38 -10.72 5.78
C THR A 30 7.84 -10.18 4.43
N ARG A 31 8.83 -10.83 3.79
CA ARG A 31 9.19 -10.54 2.39
C ARG A 31 8.03 -10.74 1.43
N GLY A 32 7.31 -11.85 1.57
CA GLY A 32 6.13 -12.13 0.75
C GLY A 32 5.02 -11.09 0.96
N ILE A 33 4.75 -10.72 2.22
CA ILE A 33 3.80 -9.66 2.55
C ILE A 33 4.23 -8.33 1.90
N ALA A 34 5.50 -7.95 2.00
CA ALA A 34 6.01 -6.73 1.37
C ALA A 34 5.82 -6.73 -0.16
N ALA A 35 5.95 -7.89 -0.82
CA ALA A 35 5.65 -8.03 -2.24
C ALA A 35 4.16 -7.83 -2.55
N VAL A 36 3.26 -8.38 -1.72
CA VAL A 36 1.81 -8.16 -1.87
C VAL A 36 1.45 -6.68 -1.67
N LEU A 37 2.03 -6.02 -0.67
CA LEU A 37 1.81 -4.59 -0.45
C LEU A 37 2.18 -3.74 -1.67
N ALA A 38 3.32 -4.06 -2.31
CA ALA A 38 3.74 -3.39 -3.53
C ALA A 38 2.77 -3.65 -4.69
N SER A 39 2.33 -4.90 -4.85
CA SER A 39 1.38 -5.29 -5.91
C SER A 39 0.03 -4.61 -5.77
N GLU A 40 -0.54 -4.58 -4.56
CA GLU A 40 -1.83 -3.95 -4.27
C GLU A 40 -1.78 -2.44 -4.53
N ALA A 41 -0.66 -1.80 -4.21
CA ALA A 41 -0.48 -0.38 -4.51
C ALA A 41 -0.36 -0.11 -6.01
N ASP A 42 0.40 -0.92 -6.76
CA ASP A 42 0.47 -0.78 -8.22
C ASP A 42 -0.92 -0.95 -8.85
N ASP A 43 -1.67 -1.96 -8.41
CA ASP A 43 -3.05 -2.20 -8.83
C ASP A 43 -3.96 -1.00 -8.56
N ALA A 44 -3.83 -0.36 -7.39
CA ALA A 44 -4.59 0.84 -7.05
C ALA A 44 -4.32 1.98 -8.04
N PHE A 45 -3.06 2.20 -8.45
CA PHE A 45 -2.71 3.20 -9.48
C PHE A 45 -3.17 2.80 -10.88
N GLN A 46 -3.08 1.53 -11.25
CA GLN A 46 -3.54 1.07 -12.56
C GLN A 46 -5.05 1.23 -12.71
N LYS A 47 -5.80 0.86 -11.66
CA LYS A 47 -7.26 0.91 -11.60
C LYS A 47 -7.80 2.29 -11.21
N GLU A 48 -6.93 3.19 -10.73
CA GLU A 48 -7.30 4.47 -10.12
C GLU A 48 -8.40 4.31 -9.06
N ALA A 49 -8.24 3.32 -8.20
CA ALA A 49 -9.24 2.91 -7.23
C ALA A 49 -8.61 2.61 -5.88
N ASP A 50 -9.40 2.85 -4.83
CA ASP A 50 -9.07 2.44 -3.47
C ASP A 50 -8.93 0.91 -3.43
N PRO A 51 -7.75 0.37 -3.05
CA PRO A 51 -7.51 -1.08 -3.05
C PRO A 51 -8.38 -1.82 -2.04
N THR A 52 -8.77 -1.18 -0.93
CA THR A 52 -9.57 -1.81 0.13
C THR A 52 -11.06 -1.80 -0.20
N THR A 53 -11.57 -0.70 -0.74
CA THR A 53 -13.01 -0.59 -1.06
C THR A 53 -13.37 -0.90 -2.51
N GLY A 54 -12.38 -0.94 -3.41
CA GLY A 54 -12.56 -1.06 -4.86
C GLY A 54 -13.17 0.19 -5.52
N ARG A 55 -13.43 1.26 -4.76
CA ARG A 55 -14.08 2.47 -5.28
C ARG A 55 -13.12 3.30 -6.09
N GLN A 56 -13.55 3.72 -7.29
CA GLN A 56 -12.81 4.64 -8.13
C GLN A 56 -12.51 5.94 -7.38
N TRP A 57 -11.28 6.43 -7.55
CA TRP A 57 -10.85 7.70 -6.97
C TRP A 57 -11.66 8.86 -7.55
N GLN A 58 -11.84 9.88 -6.72
CA GLN A 58 -12.49 11.11 -7.18
C GLN A 58 -11.63 11.77 -8.28
N GLN A 59 -12.28 11.95 -9.43
CA GLN A 59 -11.68 12.53 -10.63
C GLN A 59 -11.08 13.92 -10.37
N LEU A 60 -10.03 14.24 -11.13
CA LEU A 60 -9.43 15.57 -11.10
C LEU A 60 -10.40 16.59 -11.71
N THR A 61 -10.37 17.83 -11.19
CA THR A 61 -11.14 18.90 -11.82
C THR A 61 -10.58 19.19 -13.23
N PRO A 62 -11.41 19.57 -14.21
CA PRO A 62 -10.95 19.84 -15.57
C PRO A 62 -9.80 20.86 -15.63
N ASN A 63 -9.88 21.90 -14.81
CA ASN A 63 -8.84 22.93 -14.71
C ASN A 63 -7.52 22.37 -14.18
N TYR A 64 -7.55 21.44 -13.23
CA TYR A 64 -6.33 20.83 -12.69
C TYR A 64 -5.73 19.83 -13.67
N ALA A 65 -6.56 19.02 -14.35
CA ALA A 65 -6.11 18.12 -15.40
C ALA A 65 -5.43 18.88 -16.54
N ALA A 66 -6.02 19.99 -17.02
CA ALA A 66 -5.42 20.85 -18.04
C ALA A 66 -4.03 21.39 -17.64
N LYS A 67 -3.86 21.77 -16.36
CA LYS A 67 -2.56 22.22 -15.83
C LYS A 67 -1.51 21.11 -15.84
N LEU A 68 -1.90 19.85 -15.61
CA LEU A 68 -0.99 18.71 -15.69
C LEU A 68 -0.61 18.40 -17.14
N THR A 69 -1.57 18.47 -18.07
CA THR A 69 -1.33 18.28 -19.51
C THR A 69 -0.30 19.27 -20.05
N VAL A 70 -0.40 20.56 -19.69
CA VAL A 70 0.58 21.59 -20.09
C VAL A 70 2.00 21.26 -19.57
N LYS A 71 2.11 20.55 -18.45
CA LYS A 71 3.38 20.11 -17.86
C LYS A 71 3.88 18.77 -18.42
N GLY A 72 3.20 18.20 -19.42
CA GLY A 72 3.52 16.87 -19.98
C GLY A 72 3.17 15.71 -19.05
N LEU A 73 2.33 15.94 -18.03
CA LEU A 73 1.92 14.94 -17.05
C LEU A 73 0.53 14.39 -17.42
N THR A 74 0.46 13.65 -18.53
CA THR A 74 -0.80 13.10 -19.10
C THR A 74 -1.06 11.64 -18.71
N GLY A 75 -0.25 11.07 -17.81
CA GLY A 75 -0.40 9.69 -17.35
C GLY A 75 -1.51 9.50 -16.32
N LYS A 76 -1.47 8.35 -15.63
CA LYS A 76 -2.39 8.00 -14.53
C LYS A 76 -2.47 9.09 -13.46
N MET A 77 -3.64 9.19 -12.82
CA MET A 77 -3.92 10.13 -11.74
C MET A 77 -2.85 10.05 -10.64
N LEU A 78 -2.61 11.17 -9.95
CA LEU A 78 -1.60 11.35 -8.89
C LEU A 78 -0.14 11.43 -9.34
N ASN A 79 0.16 11.31 -10.64
CA ASN A 79 1.50 11.60 -11.17
C ASN A 79 1.75 13.11 -11.25
N ARG A 80 2.29 13.69 -10.17
CA ARG A 80 2.55 15.14 -10.05
C ARG A 80 3.97 15.58 -10.47
N THR A 81 4.89 14.63 -10.64
CA THR A 81 6.30 14.88 -11.01
C THR A 81 6.76 13.84 -12.02
N MET A 82 7.84 14.11 -12.77
CA MET A 82 8.62 13.02 -13.38
C MET A 82 9.04 12.06 -12.27
N GLY A 83 8.87 10.75 -12.46
CA GLY A 83 9.01 9.78 -11.38
C GLY A 83 7.69 9.38 -10.69
N GLY A 84 6.62 10.18 -10.81
CA GLY A 84 5.30 9.85 -10.27
C GLY A 84 5.22 9.66 -8.75
N LEU A 85 4.01 9.41 -8.24
CA LEU A 85 3.80 8.93 -6.87
C LEU A 85 3.97 7.41 -6.82
N ALA A 86 3.44 6.70 -7.81
CA ALA A 86 3.53 5.25 -7.92
C ALA A 86 4.99 4.75 -7.87
N MET A 87 5.89 5.32 -8.67
CA MET A 87 7.30 4.88 -8.69
C MET A 87 8.12 5.41 -7.50
N SER A 88 7.50 6.15 -6.58
CA SER A 88 8.13 6.56 -5.32
C SER A 88 7.81 5.61 -4.16
N LEU A 89 6.92 4.63 -4.39
CA LEU A 89 6.59 3.66 -3.37
C LEU A 89 7.72 2.67 -3.21
N THR A 90 8.07 2.44 -1.94
CA THR A 90 9.07 1.47 -1.53
C THR A 90 8.49 0.59 -0.45
N THR A 91 8.87 -0.68 -0.47
CA THR A 91 8.56 -1.62 0.59
C THR A 91 9.82 -2.01 1.33
N ASP A 92 9.65 -2.37 2.60
CA ASP A 92 10.72 -2.88 3.45
C ASP A 92 10.14 -3.98 4.34
N PHE A 93 11.00 -4.87 4.83
CA PHE A 93 10.62 -5.97 5.70
C PHE A 93 11.76 -6.42 6.61
N ASP A 94 11.39 -6.90 7.79
CA ASP A 94 12.29 -7.56 8.74
C ASP A 94 11.66 -8.85 9.27
N ALA A 95 12.23 -9.46 10.31
CA ALA A 95 11.72 -10.70 10.87
C ALA A 95 10.30 -10.60 11.47
N VAL A 96 9.74 -9.41 11.68
CA VAL A 96 8.43 -9.26 12.35
C VAL A 96 7.50 -8.26 11.67
N SER A 97 7.97 -7.56 10.65
CA SER A 97 7.24 -6.50 9.98
C SER A 97 7.46 -6.47 8.47
N ALA A 98 6.45 -5.98 7.78
CA ALA A 98 6.49 -5.63 6.36
C ALA A 98 5.76 -4.30 6.21
N VAL A 99 6.34 -3.36 5.48
CA VAL A 99 5.84 -1.99 5.36
C VAL A 99 5.88 -1.52 3.92
N ILE A 100 5.01 -0.57 3.61
CA ILE A 100 5.02 0.22 2.38
C ILE A 100 4.96 1.70 2.72
N GLY A 101 5.69 2.51 1.97
CA GLY A 101 5.73 3.95 2.17
C GLY A 101 6.19 4.72 0.94
N SER A 102 6.17 6.05 1.07
CA SER A 102 6.68 6.98 0.04
C SER A 102 7.45 8.12 0.69
N ASN A 103 8.48 8.60 0.00
CA ASN A 103 9.23 9.79 0.39
C ASN A 103 8.66 11.11 -0.19
N LYS A 104 7.57 11.07 -0.97
CA LYS A 104 6.97 12.26 -1.57
C LYS A 104 6.16 13.03 -0.53
N VAL A 105 6.40 14.34 -0.43
CA VAL A 105 5.72 15.22 0.53
C VAL A 105 4.19 15.20 0.38
N TYR A 106 3.69 15.01 -0.84
CA TYR A 106 2.25 14.97 -1.12
C TYR A 106 1.62 13.56 -1.02
N ALA A 107 2.40 12.54 -0.65
CA ALA A 107 1.90 11.16 -0.50
C ALA A 107 0.79 11.10 0.57
N ALA A 108 1.07 11.62 1.77
CA ALA A 108 0.17 11.54 2.91
C ALA A 108 -1.22 12.15 2.63
N ILE A 109 -1.27 13.34 2.04
CA ILE A 109 -2.54 14.02 1.75
C ILE A 109 -3.35 13.32 0.66
N HIS A 110 -2.70 12.57 -0.24
CA HIS A 110 -3.41 11.72 -1.20
C HIS A 110 -3.84 10.39 -0.60
N GLN A 111 -3.05 9.80 0.29
CA GLN A 111 -3.47 8.58 1.01
C GLN A 111 -4.66 8.84 1.95
N LEU A 112 -4.59 9.92 2.74
CA LEU A 112 -5.52 10.17 3.86
C LEU A 112 -6.58 11.24 3.57
N GLY A 113 -6.36 12.09 2.56
CA GLY A 113 -7.18 13.28 2.33
C GLY A 113 -6.76 14.47 3.20
N GLY A 114 -7.32 15.63 2.87
CA GLY A 114 -7.23 16.83 3.69
C GLY A 114 -8.13 16.75 4.92
N THR A 115 -7.69 17.37 6.00
CA THR A 115 -8.44 17.45 7.26
C THR A 115 -8.86 18.89 7.55
N SER A 116 -9.87 19.08 8.39
CA SER A 116 -10.47 20.40 8.67
C SER A 116 -9.57 21.37 9.42
N ASP A 117 -8.51 20.88 10.05
CA ASP A 117 -7.45 21.65 10.71
C ASP A 117 -6.38 22.19 9.73
N MET A 118 -6.40 21.75 8.48
CA MET A 118 -5.52 22.28 7.43
C MET A 118 -6.09 23.57 6.81
N PRO A 119 -5.26 24.38 6.13
CA PRO A 119 -5.75 25.48 5.31
C PRO A 119 -6.78 25.04 4.27
N ALA A 120 -7.69 25.93 3.86
CA ALA A 120 -8.84 25.60 3.03
C ALA A 120 -8.50 24.82 1.74
N ALA A 121 -7.37 25.16 1.10
CA ALA A 121 -6.94 24.48 -0.13
C ALA A 121 -6.55 23.00 0.09
N PRO A 122 -5.61 22.64 0.98
CA PRO A 122 -5.31 21.25 1.30
C PRO A 122 -6.47 20.50 1.98
N ALA A 123 -7.26 21.17 2.84
CA ALA A 123 -8.41 20.55 3.51
C ALA A 123 -9.47 20.00 2.52
N ALA A 124 -9.60 20.63 1.35
CA ALA A 124 -10.53 20.21 0.30
C ALA A 124 -9.99 19.08 -0.60
N ILE A 125 -8.76 18.59 -0.40
CA ILE A 125 -8.19 17.52 -1.22
C ILE A 125 -8.82 16.18 -0.79
N PRO A 126 -9.55 15.48 -1.69
CA PRO A 126 -10.12 14.20 -1.32
C PRO A 126 -9.03 13.13 -1.24
N ALA A 127 -9.24 12.17 -0.33
CA ALA A 127 -8.45 10.97 -0.25
C ALA A 127 -8.54 10.16 -1.55
N ARG A 128 -7.42 9.60 -1.95
CA ARG A 128 -7.24 8.65 -3.05
C ARG A 128 -6.31 7.55 -2.53
N PRO A 129 -6.81 6.69 -1.62
CA PRO A 129 -5.97 5.68 -0.98
C PRO A 129 -5.38 4.75 -2.02
N TYR A 130 -4.08 4.51 -1.93
CA TYR A 130 -3.33 3.59 -2.79
C TYR A 130 -2.49 2.60 -1.98
N MET A 131 -2.23 2.86 -0.69
CA MET A 131 -1.70 1.87 0.24
C MET A 131 -2.87 1.26 1.00
N GLY A 132 -3.29 0.07 0.57
CA GLY A 132 -4.37 -0.68 1.20
C GLY A 132 -4.30 -2.15 0.79
N LEU A 133 -5.16 -2.98 1.35
CA LEU A 133 -5.30 -4.38 0.96
C LEU A 133 -6.72 -4.64 0.49
N SER A 134 -6.85 -5.25 -0.67
CA SER A 134 -8.06 -5.86 -1.18
C SER A 134 -8.30 -7.23 -0.53
N GLN A 135 -9.50 -7.78 -0.72
CA GLN A 135 -9.79 -9.17 -0.32
C GLN A 135 -8.86 -10.20 -0.99
N TYR A 136 -8.33 -9.90 -2.18
CA TYR A 136 -7.39 -10.77 -2.88
C TYR A 136 -5.99 -10.67 -2.25
N GLY A 137 -5.51 -9.45 -1.98
CA GLY A 137 -4.24 -9.26 -1.26
C GLY A 137 -4.23 -9.89 0.12
N ILE A 138 -5.33 -9.82 0.89
CA ILE A 138 -5.46 -10.52 2.18
C ILE A 138 -5.33 -12.04 1.99
N ARG A 139 -6.00 -12.59 0.97
CA ARG A 139 -5.92 -14.02 0.65
C ARG A 139 -4.49 -14.42 0.26
N ASP A 140 -3.81 -13.64 -0.57
CA ASP A 140 -2.44 -13.91 -0.99
C ASP A 140 -1.48 -13.93 0.21
N ILE A 141 -1.66 -13.01 1.16
CA ILE A 141 -0.89 -13.00 2.42
C ILE A 141 -1.16 -14.28 3.24
N ILE A 142 -2.42 -14.68 3.37
CA ILE A 142 -2.79 -15.92 4.07
C ILE A 142 -2.17 -17.15 3.38
N ASP A 143 -2.18 -17.19 2.06
CA ASP A 143 -1.60 -18.27 1.27
C ASP A 143 -0.07 -18.34 1.45
N ILE A 144 0.63 -17.20 1.44
CA ILE A 144 2.06 -17.10 1.76
C ILE A 144 2.37 -17.69 3.14
N ILE A 145 1.57 -17.32 4.15
CA ILE A 145 1.72 -17.82 5.52
C ILE A 145 1.53 -19.34 5.57
N ASN A 146 0.47 -19.86 4.95
CA ASN A 146 0.13 -21.28 4.96
C ASN A 146 1.17 -22.15 4.23
N VAL A 147 1.66 -21.68 3.08
CA VAL A 147 2.72 -22.36 2.32
C VAL A 147 4.00 -22.41 3.14
N THR A 148 4.40 -21.29 3.75
CA THR A 148 5.64 -21.23 4.54
C THR A 148 5.55 -22.12 5.78
N LEU A 149 4.41 -22.14 6.46
CA LEU A 149 4.12 -23.05 7.58
C LEU A 149 4.25 -24.52 7.17
N SER A 150 3.63 -24.90 6.06
CA SER A 150 3.63 -26.27 5.58
C SER A 150 5.05 -26.75 5.26
N ASN A 151 5.86 -25.89 4.65
CA ASN A 151 7.26 -26.18 4.35
C ASN A 151 8.09 -26.32 5.64
N ALA A 152 7.93 -25.41 6.60
CA ALA A 152 8.66 -25.47 7.87
C ALA A 152 8.36 -26.75 8.67
N ILE A 153 7.10 -27.18 8.73
CA ILE A 153 6.70 -28.43 9.39
C ILE A 153 7.28 -29.65 8.68
N SER A 154 7.30 -29.62 7.34
CA SER A 154 7.80 -30.74 6.53
C SER A 154 9.33 -30.88 6.61
N SER A 155 10.06 -29.78 6.79
CA SER A 155 11.52 -29.76 6.95
C SER A 155 12.03 -30.20 8.34
N GLN A 156 11.12 -30.39 9.32
CA GLN A 156 11.47 -30.87 10.68
C GLN A 156 11.25 -32.39 10.87
N ARG A 157 10.86 -33.11 9.83
CA ARG A 157 10.79 -34.58 9.81
C ARG A 157 11.97 -35.15 9.02
#